data_AF-A0A8I0D2X8-F1
#
_entry.id   AF-A0A8I0D2X8-F1
#
_cell.length_a   1.000
_cell.length_b   1.000
_cell.length_c   1.000
_cell.angle_alpha   90.00
_cell.angle_beta   90.00
_cell.angle_gamma   90.00
#
_symmetry.space_group_name_H-M   'P 1'
#
loop_
_entity.id
_entity.type
_entity.pdbx_description
1 polymer ?
#
loop_
_entity_poly.entity_id
_entity_poly.type
_entity_poly.pdbx_seq_one_letter_code
_entity_poly.pdbx_strand_id
1 'polypeptide(L)' 'IKWQEALGGVIALSTYAPTFADDRQLSACQQRTPALCLHGVHDSVVIPSMGRTAFEYLNTWGVAARWHEYPMEHEVNVE' A
#
# COMPACT_ATOMS: atom_id res chain seq x y z
N ILE A 1 -4.87 -16.75 -1.14
CA ILE A 1 -3.78 -17.34 -0.32
C ILE A 1 -3.53 -16.37 0.84
N LYS A 2 -3.50 -16.84 2.10
CA LYS A 2 -3.12 -16.02 3.26
C LYS A 2 -1.85 -16.61 3.86
N TRP A 3 -0.76 -15.84 3.83
CA TRP A 3 0.51 -16.23 4.45
C TRP A 3 0.43 -15.95 5.96
N GLN A 4 0.88 -16.90 6.77
CA GLN A 4 0.83 -16.80 8.24
C GLN A 4 2.20 -16.53 8.88
N GLU A 5 3.28 -16.79 8.15
CA GLU A 5 4.63 -16.51 8.60
C GLU A 5 5.00 -15.04 8.38
N ALA A 6 6.07 -14.60 9.07
CA ALA A 6 6.58 -13.26 8.93
C ALA A 6 7.15 -13.03 7.52
N LEU A 7 6.68 -11.99 6.85
CA LEU A 7 7.25 -11.52 5.59
C LEU A 7 8.28 -10.42 5.85
N GLY A 8 9.26 -10.28 4.95
CA GLY A 8 10.23 -9.19 5.03
C GLY A 8 9.61 -7.80 4.77
N GLY A 9 8.52 -7.75 4.00
CA GLY A 9 7.78 -6.53 3.69
C GLY A 9 6.94 -6.69 2.41
N VAL A 10 6.20 -5.63 2.08
CA VAL A 10 5.39 -5.51 0.86
C VAL A 10 5.80 -4.26 0.09
N ILE A 11 5.95 -4.37 -1.23
CA ILE A 11 6.02 -3.21 -2.13
C ILE A 11 4.72 -3.17 -2.92
N ALA A 12 3.95 -2.11 -2.76
CA ALA A 12 2.68 -1.86 -3.42
C ALA A 12 2.88 -0.82 -4.52
N LEU A 13 2.89 -1.26 -5.77
CA LEU A 13 3.10 -0.43 -6.96
C LEU A 13 1.75 -0.08 -7.59
N SER A 14 1.43 1.22 -7.70
CA SER A 14 0.27 1.76 -8.42
C SER A 14 -1.03 0.97 -8.18
N THR A 15 -1.37 0.77 -6.91
CA THR A 15 -2.48 -0.11 -6.49
C THR A 15 -3.35 0.53 -5.43
N TYR A 16 -4.44 -0.14 -5.08
CA TYR A 16 -5.44 0.32 -4.13
C TYR A 16 -6.01 -0.86 -3.33
N ALA A 17 -6.82 -0.56 -2.31
CA ALA A 17 -7.35 -1.57 -1.39
C ALA A 17 -8.89 -1.51 -1.32
N PRO A 18 -9.61 -2.20 -2.22
CA PRO A 18 -11.08 -2.12 -2.29
C PRO A 18 -11.82 -2.79 -1.12
N THR A 19 -11.11 -3.58 -0.31
CA THR A 19 -11.68 -4.35 0.80
C THR A 19 -11.19 -3.86 2.17
N PHE A 20 -10.50 -2.73 2.20
CA PHE A 20 -10.10 -2.10 3.46
C PHE A 20 -11.29 -1.35 4.05
N ALA A 21 -11.51 -1.56 5.34
CA ALA A 21 -12.61 -0.99 6.11
C ALA A 21 -12.17 -0.82 7.57
N ASP A 22 -12.77 0.12 8.29
CA ASP A 22 -12.35 0.51 9.65
C ASP A 22 -12.34 -0.65 10.65
N ASP A 23 -13.24 -1.63 10.49
CA ASP A 23 -13.39 -2.79 11.38
C ASP A 23 -12.34 -3.89 11.15
N ARG A 24 -11.39 -3.66 10.23
CA ARG A 24 -10.37 -4.63 9.90
C ARG A 24 -9.40 -4.85 11.06
N GLN A 25 -9.32 -6.10 11.52
CA GLN A 25 -8.30 -6.53 12.48
C GLN A 25 -7.15 -7.26 11.76
N LEU A 26 -5.92 -6.77 11.93
CA LEU A 26 -4.71 -7.43 11.42
C LEU A 26 -4.21 -8.47 12.43
N SER A 27 -3.66 -9.57 11.93
CA SER A 27 -2.85 -10.46 12.78
C SER A 27 -1.56 -9.75 13.20
N ALA A 28 -0.94 -10.23 14.27
CA ALA A 28 0.33 -9.68 14.75
C ALA A 28 1.45 -9.77 13.69
N CYS A 29 1.45 -10.81 12.85
CA CYS A 29 2.40 -10.94 11.74
C CYS A 29 2.13 -9.91 10.64
N GLN A 30 0.85 -9.69 10.29
CA GLN A 30 0.46 -8.70 9.27
C GLN A 30 0.80 -7.28 9.72
N GLN A 31 0.49 -6.93 10.97
CA GLN A 31 0.78 -5.60 11.51
C GLN A 31 2.28 -5.28 11.54
N ARG A 32 3.13 -6.29 11.79
CA ARG A 32 4.60 -6.13 11.78
C ARG A 32 5.22 -6.16 10.38
N THR A 33 4.47 -6.53 9.34
CA THR A 33 5.01 -6.58 7.98
C THR A 33 5.05 -5.16 7.41
N PRO A 34 6.24 -4.56 7.18
CA PRO A 34 6.32 -3.19 6.67
C PRO A 34 5.83 -3.10 5.22
N ALA A 35 5.38 -1.92 4.81
CA ALA A 35 4.92 -1.67 3.46
C ALA A 35 5.58 -0.43 2.84
N LEU A 36 5.90 -0.49 1.55
CA LEU A 36 6.28 0.65 0.75
C LEU A 36 5.24 0.81 -0.37
N CYS A 37 4.49 1.91 -0.33
CA CYS A 37 3.47 2.27 -1.30
C CYS A 37 4.05 3.30 -2.28
N LEU A 38 4.07 2.95 -3.56
CA LEU A 38 4.64 3.74 -4.65
C LEU A 38 3.57 4.03 -5.69
N HIS A 39 3.44 5.28 -6.13
CA HIS A 39 2.39 5.67 -7.07
C HIS A 39 2.85 6.79 -8.02
N GLY A 40 2.41 6.74 -9.28
CA GLY A 40 2.59 7.84 -10.22
C GLY A 40 1.57 8.95 -10.00
N VAL A 41 1.99 10.22 -9.89
CA VAL A 41 1.08 11.35 -9.63
C VAL A 41 0.15 11.65 -10.81
N HIS A 42 0.50 11.19 -12.01
CA HIS A 42 -0.30 11.35 -13.23
C HIS A 42 -1.05 10.05 -13.60
N ASP A 43 -1.11 9.07 -12.70
CA ASP A 43 -1.83 7.82 -12.93
C ASP A 43 -3.34 8.08 -13.11
N SER A 44 -3.81 7.84 -14.34
CA SER A 44 -5.22 7.99 -14.71
C SER A 44 -6.02 6.69 -14.64
N VAL A 45 -5.36 5.55 -14.35
CA VAL A 45 -5.98 4.21 -14.29
C VAL A 45 -6.34 3.88 -12.85
N VAL A 46 -5.38 4.01 -11.93
CA VAL A 46 -5.59 3.94 -10.49
C VAL A 46 -5.21 5.30 -9.93
N ILE A 47 -6.19 6.18 -9.74
CA ILE A 47 -5.90 7.55 -9.31
C ILE A 47 -5.14 7.56 -7.97
N PRO A 48 -4.14 8.45 -7.76
CA PRO A 48 -3.28 8.44 -6.57
C PRO A 48 -4.02 8.47 -5.23
N SER A 49 -5.19 9.11 -5.20
CA SER A 49 -6.04 9.18 -4.00
C SER A 49 -6.51 7.80 -3.52
N MET A 50 -6.70 6.83 -4.42
CA MET A 50 -7.08 5.46 -4.06
C MET A 50 -5.92 4.72 -3.37
N GLY A 51 -4.69 4.87 -3.89
CA GLY A 51 -3.49 4.35 -3.25
C GLY A 51 -3.22 5.04 -1.91
N ARG A 52 -3.43 6.36 -1.85
CA ARG A 52 -3.28 7.15 -0.63
C ARG A 52 -4.24 6.70 0.47
N THR A 53 -5.49 6.43 0.12
CA THR A 53 -6.49 5.91 1.05
C THR A 53 -6.04 4.56 1.64
N ALA A 54 -5.52 3.65 0.81
CA ALA A 54 -5.00 2.37 1.27
C ALA A 54 -3.81 2.54 2.24
N PHE A 55 -2.90 3.46 1.93
CA PHE A 55 -1.78 3.82 2.81
C PHE A 55 -2.24 4.35 4.17
N GLU A 56 -3.28 5.18 4.20
CA GLU A 56 -3.82 5.76 5.44
C GLU A 56 -4.48 4.71 6.33
N TYR A 57 -5.19 3.74 5.75
CA TYR A 57 -5.68 2.56 6.48
C TYR A 57 -4.53 1.77 7.10
N LEU A 58 -3.46 1.49 6.34
CA LEU A 58 -2.29 0.76 6.86
C LEU A 58 -1.66 1.48 8.06
N ASN A 59 -1.49 2.80 7.99
CA ASN A 59 -0.99 3.60 9.11
C ASN A 59 -1.93 3.55 10.32
N THR A 60 -3.24 3.65 10.09
CA THR A 60 -4.26 3.60 11.15
C THR A 60 -4.25 2.24 11.84
N TRP A 61 -4.00 1.16 11.11
CA TRP A 61 -3.85 -0.18 11.67
C TRP A 61 -2.46 -0.46 12.27
N GLY A 62 -1.58 0.55 12.35
CA GLY A 62 -0.27 0.45 12.98
C GLY A 62 0.78 -0.31 12.15
N VAL A 63 0.57 -0.44 10.84
CA VAL A 63 1.59 -0.97 9.93
C VAL A 63 2.64 0.12 9.70
N ALA A 64 3.93 -0.27 9.71
CA ALA A 64 5.02 0.62 9.30
C ALA A 64 5.01 0.81 7.77
N ALA A 65 4.06 1.60 7.27
CA ALA A 65 3.92 1.92 5.86
C ALA A 65 4.68 3.21 5.51
N ARG A 66 5.25 3.25 4.29
CA ARG A 66 5.86 4.45 3.70
C ARG A 66 5.19 4.76 2.37
N TRP A 67 5.07 6.03 2.04
CA TRP A 67 4.50 6.52 0.79
C TRP A 67 5.57 7.26 -0.01
N HIS A 68 5.61 7.02 -1.31
CA HIS A 68 6.45 7.78 -2.24
C HIS A 68 5.77 7.90 -3.60
N GLU A 69 6.02 9.02 -4.26
CA GLU A 69 5.35 9.43 -5.49
C GLU A 69 6.38 9.70 -6.58
N TYR A 70 5.99 9.39 -7.81
CA TYR A 70 6.80 9.62 -9.00
C TYR A 70 6.05 10.52 -9.98
N PRO A 71 6.74 11.39 -10.74
CA PRO A 71 6.14 12.22 -11.79
C PRO A 71 5.78 11.41 -13.06
N MET A 72 5.17 10.24 -12.90
CA MET A 72 4.83 9.27 -13.95
C MET A 72 3.33 8.93 -13.99
N GLU A 73 2.90 8.25 -15.04
CA GLU A 73 1.52 7.73 -15.20
C GLU A 73 1.36 6.34 -14.54
N HIS A 74 0.56 5.44 -15.15
CA HIS A 74 0.38 4.06 -14.69
C HIS A 74 1.50 3.14 -15.22
N GLU A 75 2.71 3.30 -14.70
CA GLU A 75 3.88 2.57 -15.16
C GLU A 75 4.89 2.29 -14.05
N VAL A 76 5.94 1.54 -14.40
CA VAL A 76 7.12 1.33 -13.54
C VAL A 76 8.33 1.78 -14.34
N ASN A 77 9.04 2.78 -13.83
CA ASN A 77 10.25 3.30 -14.44
C ASN A 77 11.48 3.04 -13.52
N VAL A 78 12.67 3.32 -14.04
CA VAL A 78 13.95 3.12 -13.33
C VAL A 78 14.43 4.42 -12.65
N GLU A 79 13.57 5.44 -12.64
CA GLU A 79 13.93 6.81 -12.24
C GLU A 79 14.41 6.89 -10.77
#